data_AF-A0A3D1RFN9-F1
#
_entry.id   AF-A0A3D1RFN9-F1
#
_cell.length_a   1.000
_cell.length_b   1.000
_cell.length_c   1.000
_cell.angle_alpha   90.00
_cell.angle_beta   90.00
_cell.angle_gamma   90.00
#
_symmetry.space_group_name_H-M   'P 1'
#
loop_
_entity.id
_entity.type
_entity.pdbx_description
1 polymer ?
#
loop_
_entity_poly.entity_id
_entity_poly.type
_entity_poly.pdbx_seq_one_letter_code
_entity_poly.pdbx_strand_id
1 'polypeptide(L)'
;MRTYILILLILFSNQSTAQYIQAEYKVEIGYPQGFTLDYIGKYFTSGTKSVEYLLPLYLDKYPSGSLTLNDKLYAVPTDTVQRYSVVDVDSGIVKIATEYGNEYYTFENNFLLWEVFPEIRNIDGLNCQRAQWRGRKDGIVLGEVWFATDIPVVAGFKQLIGIPGLIVELKYGNDYTAKLISYEITSEISPEVFEPKVFNQKRIKFIGHFKNDMTTEPLKEKKPEKKRQSYSDILNQ
;
A
#
# COMPACT_ATOMS: atom_id res chain seq x y z
N MET A 1 -44.29 -29.90 43.82
CA MET A 1 -43.09 -29.04 43.79
C MET A 1 -42.57 -29.01 42.36
N ARG A 2 -42.61 -27.86 41.69
CA ARG A 2 -42.05 -27.69 40.34
C ARG A 2 -40.65 -27.10 40.49
N THR A 3 -39.64 -27.89 40.13
CA THR A 3 -38.24 -27.48 40.17
C THR A 3 -37.92 -26.78 38.86
N TYR A 4 -37.58 -25.48 38.92
CA TYR A 4 -37.10 -24.73 37.77
C TYR A 4 -35.57 -24.85 37.73
N ILE A 5 -35.03 -25.42 36.65
CA ILE A 5 -33.59 -25.47 36.39
C ILE A 5 -33.23 -24.17 35.65
N LEU A 6 -32.49 -23.30 36.33
CA LEU A 6 -31.91 -22.09 35.73
C LEU A 6 -30.63 -22.50 34.98
N ILE A 7 -30.66 -22.48 33.65
CA ILE A 7 -29.46 -22.69 32.83
C ILE A 7 -28.70 -21.37 32.76
N LEU A 8 -27.61 -21.27 33.50
CA LEU A 8 -26.69 -20.14 33.46
C LEU A 8 -25.78 -20.29 32.23
N LEU A 9 -26.07 -19.54 31.16
CA LEU A 9 -25.19 -19.42 29.99
C LEU A 9 -23.95 -18.61 30.38
N ILE A 10 -22.86 -19.31 30.70
CA ILE A 10 -21.55 -18.71 30.90
C ILE A 10 -21.02 -18.33 29.51
N LEU A 11 -21.11 -17.04 29.18
CA LEU A 11 -20.38 -16.45 28.06
C LEU A 11 -18.89 -16.53 28.38
N PHE A 12 -18.21 -17.55 27.87
CA PHE A 12 -16.76 -17.52 27.78
C PHE A 12 -16.40 -16.40 26.81
N SER A 13 -16.01 -15.24 27.34
CA SER A 13 -15.28 -14.26 26.56
C SER A 13 -13.94 -14.89 26.19
N ASN A 14 -13.85 -15.41 24.97
CA ASN A 14 -12.55 -15.65 24.36
C ASN A 14 -11.86 -14.28 24.34
N GLN A 15 -10.92 -14.09 25.26
CA GLN A 15 -9.92 -13.03 25.17
C GLN A 15 -9.14 -13.35 23.89
N SER A 16 -9.63 -12.86 22.75
CA SER A 16 -8.91 -12.90 21.50
C SER A 16 -7.69 -12.02 21.70
N THR A 17 -6.57 -12.62 22.04
CA THR A 17 -5.28 -11.92 22.01
C THR A 17 -5.14 -11.33 20.61
N ALA A 18 -4.92 -10.02 20.52
CA ALA A 18 -4.69 -9.38 19.24
C ALA A 18 -3.51 -10.09 18.55
N GLN A 19 -3.77 -10.68 17.39
CA GLN A 19 -2.71 -11.22 16.55
C GLN A 19 -2.18 -10.07 15.71
N TYR A 20 -0.88 -9.89 15.79
CA TYR A 20 -0.14 -8.93 15.01
C TYR A 20 0.56 -9.65 13.88
N ILE A 21 0.68 -8.99 12.74
CA ILE A 21 1.56 -9.44 11.66
C ILE A 21 2.64 -8.40 11.48
N GLN A 22 3.89 -8.85 11.46
CA GLN A 22 5.02 -8.05 10.98
C GLN A 22 5.61 -8.71 9.73
N ALA A 23 6.02 -7.89 8.77
CA ALA A 23 6.58 -8.37 7.52
C ALA A 23 7.69 -7.46 7.00
N GLU A 24 8.59 -8.06 6.22
CA GLU A 24 9.68 -7.38 5.54
C GLU A 24 9.56 -7.58 4.04
N TYR A 25 9.82 -6.52 3.28
CA TYR A 25 9.73 -6.51 1.83
C TYR A 25 11.05 -6.03 1.23
N LYS A 26 11.48 -6.68 0.15
CA LYS A 26 12.44 -6.09 -0.79
C LYS A 26 11.67 -5.11 -1.65
N VAL A 27 12.05 -3.84 -1.65
CA VAL A 27 11.36 -2.79 -2.41
C VAL A 27 12.33 -2.14 -3.38
N GLU A 28 11.90 -1.97 -4.62
CA GLU A 28 12.66 -1.28 -5.66
C GLU A 28 11.81 -0.12 -6.17
N ILE A 29 12.41 1.07 -6.22
CA ILE A 29 11.77 2.29 -6.72
C ILE A 29 12.58 2.83 -7.88
N GLY A 30 12.02 2.75 -9.09
CA GLY A 30 12.52 3.38 -10.29
C GLY A 30 12.25 4.88 -10.28
N TYR A 31 13.20 5.65 -10.78
CA TYR A 31 13.10 7.09 -10.89
C TYR A 31 13.05 7.49 -12.37
N PRO A 32 12.26 8.53 -12.75
CA PRO A 32 12.18 9.00 -14.14
C PRO A 32 13.53 9.35 -14.77
N GLN A 33 14.52 9.66 -13.92
CA GLN A 33 15.90 9.96 -14.30
C GLN A 33 16.67 8.72 -14.82
N GLY A 34 16.12 7.51 -14.69
CA GLY A 34 16.70 6.27 -15.22
C GLY A 34 17.55 5.48 -14.23
N PHE A 35 17.40 5.72 -12.92
CA PHE A 35 18.02 4.91 -11.87
C PHE A 35 16.97 4.27 -10.97
N THR A 36 17.36 3.22 -10.26
CA THR A 36 16.53 2.52 -9.29
C THR A 36 17.21 2.59 -7.92
N LEU A 37 16.42 2.80 -6.87
CA LEU A 37 16.86 2.75 -5.49
C LEU A 37 16.22 1.56 -4.77
N ASP A 38 17.03 0.86 -3.98
CA ASP A 38 16.62 -0.32 -3.23
C ASP A 38 16.35 0.02 -1.76
N TYR A 39 15.35 -0.65 -1.19
CA TYR A 39 14.90 -0.47 0.18
C TYR A 39 14.50 -1.80 0.83
N ILE A 40 14.54 -1.82 2.16
CA ILE A 40 13.74 -2.76 2.97
C ILE A 40 12.47 -2.06 3.42
N GLY A 41 11.32 -2.58 3.01
CA GLY A 41 10.03 -2.19 3.55
C GLY A 41 9.74 -2.93 4.84
N LYS A 42 9.48 -2.22 5.93
CA LYS A 42 8.92 -2.80 7.15
C LYS A 42 7.42 -2.58 7.16
N TYR A 43 6.67 -3.60 7.57
CA TYR A 43 5.21 -3.58 7.62
C TYR A 43 4.72 -4.19 8.93
N PHE A 44 3.71 -3.59 9.52
CA PHE A 44 3.07 -4.05 10.74
C PHE A 44 1.56 -3.87 10.63
N THR A 45 0.78 -4.81 11.17
CA THR A 45 -0.68 -4.66 11.26
C THR A 45 -1.22 -5.21 12.57
N SER A 46 -2.27 -4.56 13.06
CA SER A 46 -2.96 -4.85 14.31
C SER A 46 -4.43 -4.49 14.17
N GLY A 47 -5.31 -5.49 14.07
CA GLY A 47 -6.74 -5.25 13.89
C GLY A 47 -7.00 -4.40 12.65
N THR A 48 -7.40 -3.16 12.84
CA THR A 48 -7.81 -2.23 11.77
C THR A 48 -6.73 -1.21 11.41
N LYS A 49 -5.56 -1.28 12.05
CA LYS A 49 -4.43 -0.40 11.78
C LYS A 49 -3.30 -1.12 11.06
N SER A 50 -2.65 -0.44 10.12
CA SER A 50 -1.38 -0.88 9.55
C SER A 50 -0.36 0.25 9.53
N VAL A 51 0.90 -0.13 9.58
CA VAL A 51 2.05 0.78 9.56
C VAL A 51 3.08 0.25 8.60
N GLU A 52 3.73 1.15 7.87
CA GLU A 52 4.89 0.80 7.07
C GLU A 52 5.92 1.93 7.03
N TYR A 53 7.15 1.57 6.74
CA TYR A 53 8.21 2.51 6.41
C TYR A 53 9.31 1.83 5.59
N LEU A 54 10.13 2.63 4.93
CA LEU A 54 11.23 2.18 4.09
C LEU A 54 12.57 2.48 4.76
N LEU A 55 13.48 1.50 4.73
CA LEU A 55 14.88 1.65 5.10
C LEU A 55 15.72 1.66 3.82
N PRO A 56 16.45 2.75 3.51
CA PRO A 56 17.18 2.88 2.26
C PRO A 56 18.45 2.04 2.25
N LEU A 57 18.49 0.99 1.41
CA LEU A 57 19.70 0.18 1.21
C LEU A 57 20.73 0.90 0.34
N TYR A 58 20.27 1.84 -0.49
CA TYR A 58 21.16 2.59 -1.38
C TYR A 58 22.17 3.50 -0.65
N LEU A 59 21.98 3.79 0.64
CA LEU A 59 22.91 4.63 1.40
C LEU A 59 24.28 3.98 1.60
N ASP A 60 24.37 2.64 1.53
CA ASP A 60 25.66 1.95 1.51
C ASP A 60 26.49 2.33 0.27
N LYS A 61 25.81 2.61 -0.84
CA LYS A 61 26.42 3.03 -2.12
C LYS A 61 26.54 4.55 -2.24
N TYR A 62 25.59 5.30 -1.70
CA TYR A 62 25.49 6.76 -1.82
C TYR A 62 25.37 7.43 -0.44
N PRO A 63 26.38 7.29 0.44
CA PRO A 63 26.29 7.76 1.83
C PRO A 63 26.18 9.28 1.95
N SER A 64 26.63 10.03 0.93
CA SER A 64 26.53 11.49 0.88
C SER A 64 25.16 12.00 0.41
N GLY A 65 24.21 11.12 0.09
CA GLY A 65 22.91 11.52 -0.47
C GLY A 65 23.01 12.02 -1.90
N SER A 66 23.99 11.54 -2.66
CA SER A 66 24.18 11.97 -4.05
C SER A 66 24.68 10.84 -4.94
N LEU A 67 24.19 10.84 -6.18
CA LEU A 67 24.63 9.93 -7.23
C LEU A 67 24.81 10.68 -8.55
N THR A 68 25.75 10.21 -9.38
CA THR A 68 26.00 10.77 -10.71
C THR A 68 25.54 9.79 -11.78
N LEU A 69 24.72 10.27 -12.71
CA LEU A 69 24.26 9.51 -13.87
C LEU A 69 24.30 10.42 -15.11
N ASN A 70 24.96 9.98 -16.18
CA ASN A 70 25.13 10.75 -17.42
C ASN A 70 25.65 12.18 -17.16
N ASP A 71 26.72 12.29 -16.35
CA ASP A 71 27.35 13.55 -15.93
C ASP A 71 26.44 14.54 -15.18
N LYS A 72 25.26 14.10 -14.73
CA LYS A 72 24.34 14.88 -13.90
C LYS A 72 24.34 14.37 -12.47
N LEU A 73 24.40 15.30 -11.53
CA LEU A 73 24.31 15.03 -10.10
C LEU A 73 22.84 15.02 -9.67
N TYR A 74 22.44 13.96 -8.97
CA TYR A 74 21.13 13.82 -8.38
C TYR A 74 21.26 13.72 -6.86
N ALA A 75 20.43 14.47 -6.14
CA ALA A 75 20.30 14.35 -4.69
C ALA A 75 19.30 13.26 -4.37
N VAL A 76 19.62 12.44 -3.35
CA VAL A 76 18.73 11.43 -2.78
C VAL A 76 18.67 11.60 -1.27
N PRO A 77 17.51 11.35 -0.63
CA PRO A 77 17.37 11.51 0.82
C PRO A 77 18.39 10.66 1.59
N THR A 78 18.90 11.20 2.69
CA THR A 78 19.86 10.53 3.59
C THR A 78 19.24 10.05 4.90
N ASP A 79 17.94 10.29 5.09
CA ASP A 79 17.22 9.84 6.28
C ASP A 79 17.21 8.29 6.32
N THR A 80 17.51 7.73 7.50
CA THR A 80 17.55 6.27 7.72
C THR A 80 16.18 5.61 7.68
N VAL A 81 15.11 6.41 7.78
CA VAL A 81 13.72 5.97 7.64
C VAL A 81 13.03 6.90 6.66
N GLN A 82 12.44 6.34 5.61
CA GLN A 82 11.75 7.05 4.55
C GLN A 82 10.31 6.61 4.44
N ARG A 83 9.45 7.54 4.00
CA ARG A 83 8.04 7.30 3.70
C ARG A 83 7.35 6.48 4.80
N TYR A 84 7.20 7.08 5.98
CA TYR A 84 6.48 6.44 7.08
C TYR A 84 4.98 6.61 6.86
N SER A 85 4.21 5.53 6.89
CA SER A 85 2.77 5.59 6.69
C SER A 85 2.02 4.85 7.77
N VAL A 86 0.88 5.41 8.17
CA VAL A 86 -0.06 4.80 9.11
C VAL A 86 -1.44 4.82 8.46
N VAL A 87 -2.10 3.67 8.43
CA VAL A 87 -3.47 3.50 7.97
C VAL A 87 -4.32 3.05 9.15
N ASP A 88 -5.47 3.67 9.33
CA ASP A 88 -6.49 3.25 10.27
C ASP A 88 -7.80 3.11 9.49
N VAL A 89 -8.23 1.85 9.28
CA VAL A 89 -9.37 1.52 8.43
C VAL A 89 -10.70 1.85 9.10
N ASP A 90 -10.78 1.80 10.44
CA ASP A 90 -12.00 2.12 11.17
C ASP A 90 -12.32 3.62 11.13
N SER A 91 -11.29 4.44 11.31
CA SER A 91 -11.43 5.90 11.23
C SER A 91 -11.36 6.43 9.80
N GLY A 92 -10.98 5.61 8.83
CA GLY A 92 -10.81 6.00 7.43
C GLY A 92 -9.66 7.00 7.24
N ILE A 93 -8.56 6.86 7.98
CA ILE A 93 -7.43 7.80 7.98
C ILE A 93 -6.18 7.17 7.39
N VAL A 94 -5.46 7.94 6.57
CA VAL A 94 -4.08 7.64 6.15
C VAL A 94 -3.19 8.83 6.50
N LYS A 95 -2.07 8.56 7.16
CA LYS A 95 -1.01 9.55 7.45
C LYS A 95 0.26 9.10 6.74
N ILE A 96 0.97 10.00 6.07
CA ILE A 96 2.23 9.71 5.37
C ILE A 96 3.25 10.79 5.73
N ALA A 97 4.44 10.41 6.19
CA ALA A 97 5.54 11.32 6.43
C ALA A 97 6.67 11.04 5.44
N THR A 98 7.05 12.05 4.68
CA THR A 98 8.15 12.03 3.71
C THR A 98 9.19 13.10 4.05
N GLU A 99 10.27 13.16 3.28
CA GLU A 99 11.25 14.25 3.35
C GLU A 99 10.60 15.63 3.07
N TYR A 100 9.52 15.67 2.29
CA TYR A 100 8.85 16.90 1.88
C TYR A 100 7.84 17.40 2.92
N GLY A 101 7.26 16.52 3.73
CA GLY A 101 6.25 16.89 4.70
C GLY A 101 5.42 15.74 5.22
N ASN A 102 4.36 16.10 5.95
CA ASN A 102 3.36 15.17 6.47
C ASN A 102 2.06 15.35 5.67
N GLU A 103 1.54 14.25 5.15
CA GLU A 103 0.30 14.17 4.40
C GLU A 103 -0.76 13.47 5.26
N TYR A 104 -1.97 14.00 5.25
CA TYR A 104 -3.11 13.49 6.00
C TYR A 104 -4.30 13.36 5.05
N TYR A 105 -4.77 12.13 4.88
CA TYR A 105 -5.91 11.82 4.04
C TYR A 105 -7.00 11.16 4.87
N THR A 106 -8.25 11.48 4.54
CA THR A 106 -9.38 10.62 4.88
C THR A 106 -9.82 9.87 3.63
N PHE A 107 -10.45 8.71 3.78
CA PHE A 107 -10.98 7.94 2.66
C PHE A 107 -12.37 7.38 2.93
N GLU A 108 -13.14 7.25 1.85
CA GLU A 108 -14.40 6.52 1.87
C GLU A 108 -14.17 5.01 1.68
N ASN A 109 -15.08 4.19 2.20
CA ASN A 109 -15.04 2.74 1.99
C ASN A 109 -14.98 2.41 0.50
N ASN A 110 -14.17 1.42 0.16
CA ASN A 110 -13.96 0.94 -1.21
C ASN A 110 -13.42 2.02 -2.18
N PHE A 111 -12.67 3.03 -1.73
CA PHE A 111 -12.09 4.00 -2.67
C PHE A 111 -11.14 3.33 -3.69
N LEU A 112 -10.42 2.27 -3.29
CA LEU A 112 -9.67 1.38 -4.20
C LEU A 112 -10.60 0.28 -4.76
N LEU A 113 -10.60 0.10 -6.08
CA LEU A 113 -11.33 -0.96 -6.76
C LEU A 113 -10.38 -2.08 -7.15
N TRP A 114 -10.55 -3.23 -6.51
CA TRP A 114 -9.79 -4.43 -6.82
C TRP A 114 -10.60 -5.37 -7.71
N GLU A 115 -9.99 -5.80 -8.80
CA GLU A 115 -10.44 -6.93 -9.59
C GLU A 115 -9.64 -8.16 -9.14
N VAL A 116 -10.30 -9.09 -8.46
CA VAL A 116 -9.69 -10.34 -8.00
C VAL A 116 -9.89 -11.40 -9.07
N PHE A 117 -8.80 -12.08 -9.44
CA PHE A 117 -8.81 -13.06 -10.52
C PHE A 117 -8.76 -14.50 -10.00
N PRO A 118 -9.19 -15.49 -10.79
CA PRO A 118 -9.19 -16.90 -10.36
C PRO A 118 -7.80 -17.53 -10.34
N GLU A 119 -6.75 -16.85 -10.84
CA GLU A 119 -5.41 -17.45 -10.85
C GLU A 119 -4.85 -17.57 -9.44
N ILE A 120 -4.40 -18.78 -9.11
CA ILE A 120 -3.73 -19.13 -7.88
C ILE A 120 -2.31 -19.59 -8.20
N ARG A 121 -1.34 -19.16 -7.39
CA ARG A 121 0.06 -19.54 -7.50
C ARG A 121 0.65 -19.77 -6.12
N ASN A 122 1.45 -20.82 -5.96
CA ASN A 122 2.26 -20.97 -4.74
C ASN A 122 3.53 -20.11 -4.87
N ILE A 123 3.75 -19.20 -3.92
CA ILE A 123 4.93 -18.35 -3.84
C ILE A 123 5.56 -18.56 -2.48
N ASP A 124 6.75 -19.16 -2.44
CA ASP A 124 7.50 -19.42 -1.22
C ASP A 124 6.67 -20.17 -0.14
N GLY A 125 5.83 -21.11 -0.58
CA GLY A 125 4.96 -21.92 0.28
C GLY A 125 3.59 -21.31 0.57
N LEU A 126 3.34 -20.06 0.18
CA LEU A 126 2.07 -19.37 0.37
C LEU A 126 1.14 -19.55 -0.84
N ASN A 127 -0.13 -19.85 -0.61
CA ASN A 127 -1.15 -19.88 -1.65
C ASN A 127 -1.61 -18.45 -1.94
N CYS A 128 -1.20 -17.92 -3.10
CA CYS A 128 -1.46 -16.55 -3.47
C CYS A 128 -2.50 -16.44 -4.58
N GLN A 129 -3.38 -15.46 -4.46
CA GLN A 129 -4.34 -15.06 -5.49
C GLN A 129 -3.91 -13.75 -6.12
N ARG A 130 -4.19 -13.60 -7.43
CA ARG A 130 -3.88 -12.37 -8.16
C ARG A 130 -5.03 -11.37 -8.06
N ALA A 131 -4.69 -10.09 -7.89
CA ALA A 131 -5.63 -8.99 -8.04
C ALA A 131 -5.00 -7.78 -8.75
N GLN A 132 -5.82 -6.98 -9.42
CA GLN A 132 -5.41 -5.71 -10.02
C GLN A 132 -6.22 -4.56 -9.43
N TRP A 133 -5.54 -3.46 -9.12
CA TRP A 133 -6.19 -2.19 -8.87
C TRP A 133 -6.30 -1.44 -10.18
N ARG A 134 -7.52 -1.07 -10.56
CA ARG A 134 -7.80 -0.27 -11.75
C ARG A 134 -8.26 1.15 -11.42
N GLY A 135 -7.80 2.10 -12.23
CA GLY A 135 -8.36 3.44 -12.28
C GLY A 135 -9.83 3.39 -12.69
N ARG A 136 -10.71 3.98 -11.88
CA ARG A 136 -12.17 3.93 -12.11
C ARG A 136 -12.60 4.65 -13.39
N LYS A 137 -11.86 5.68 -13.82
CA LYS A 137 -12.22 6.55 -14.95
C LYS A 137 -11.81 5.98 -16.32
N ASP A 138 -10.68 5.30 -16.38
CA ASP A 138 -10.03 4.89 -17.63
C ASP A 138 -9.69 3.39 -17.69
N GLY A 139 -9.91 2.65 -16.60
CA GLY A 139 -9.63 1.22 -16.50
C GLY A 139 -8.14 0.87 -16.47
N ILE A 140 -7.25 1.87 -16.39
CA ILE A 140 -5.80 1.67 -16.37
C ILE A 140 -5.43 0.86 -15.14
N VAL A 141 -4.60 -0.17 -15.32
CA VAL A 141 -4.05 -0.93 -14.19
C VAL A 141 -3.05 -0.04 -13.46
N LEU A 142 -3.38 0.36 -12.23
CA LEU A 142 -2.56 1.19 -11.36
C LEU A 142 -1.67 0.33 -10.46
N GLY A 143 -2.09 -0.90 -10.17
CA GLY A 143 -1.27 -1.87 -9.47
C GLY A 143 -1.71 -3.29 -9.73
N GLU A 144 -0.78 -4.22 -9.57
CA GLU A 144 -1.00 -5.66 -9.59
C GLU A 144 -0.39 -6.27 -8.33
N VAL A 145 -1.13 -7.16 -7.69
CA VAL A 145 -0.70 -7.86 -6.47
C VAL A 145 -0.91 -9.35 -6.58
N TRP A 146 -0.04 -10.09 -5.91
CA TRP A 146 -0.28 -11.45 -5.47
C TRP A 146 -0.38 -11.43 -3.96
N PHE A 147 -1.48 -11.91 -3.39
CA PHE A 147 -1.72 -11.85 -1.95
C PHE A 147 -2.10 -13.24 -1.40
N ALA A 148 -1.62 -13.55 -0.20
CA ALA A 148 -1.92 -14.79 0.51
C ALA A 148 -3.25 -14.64 1.26
N THR A 149 -4.27 -15.39 0.85
CA THR A 149 -5.62 -15.36 1.45
C THR A 149 -5.66 -15.93 2.87
N ASP A 150 -4.71 -16.81 3.18
CA ASP A 150 -4.65 -17.53 4.46
C ASP A 150 -4.11 -16.64 5.60
N ILE A 151 -3.57 -15.46 5.26
CA ILE A 151 -3.02 -14.49 6.22
C ILE A 151 -3.81 -13.17 6.06
N PRO A 152 -4.92 -13.00 6.79
CA PRO A 152 -5.79 -11.85 6.61
C PRO A 152 -5.13 -10.56 7.10
N VAL A 153 -5.19 -9.51 6.27
CA VAL A 153 -4.79 -8.15 6.63
C VAL A 153 -5.85 -7.16 6.13
N VAL A 154 -6.03 -6.06 6.84
CA VAL A 154 -7.04 -5.02 6.52
C VAL A 154 -6.54 -4.00 5.49
N ALA A 155 -5.23 -3.75 5.49
CA ALA A 155 -4.56 -2.82 4.59
C ALA A 155 -3.18 -3.37 4.28
N GLY A 156 -2.95 -3.73 3.02
CA GLY A 156 -1.68 -4.25 2.56
C GLY A 156 -0.58 -3.18 2.50
N PHE A 157 0.64 -3.65 2.31
CA PHE A 157 1.81 -2.80 2.05
C PHE A 157 1.53 -1.80 0.91
N LYS A 158 2.13 -0.62 0.99
CA LYS A 158 1.89 0.55 0.14
C LYS A 158 0.52 1.22 0.33
N GLN A 159 -0.02 1.20 1.56
CA GLN A 159 -1.37 1.73 1.88
C GLN A 159 -2.49 1.09 1.03
N LEU A 160 -2.34 -0.18 0.63
CA LEU A 160 -3.27 -0.84 -0.29
C LEU A 160 -4.45 -1.44 0.48
N ILE A 161 -5.49 -0.64 0.67
CA ILE A 161 -6.69 -0.96 1.43
C ILE A 161 -7.65 -1.82 0.58
N GLY A 162 -8.33 -2.79 1.22
CA GLY A 162 -9.39 -3.57 0.58
C GLY A 162 -8.97 -4.87 -0.11
N ILE A 163 -7.70 -5.27 -0.02
CA ILE A 163 -7.25 -6.63 -0.36
C ILE A 163 -7.21 -7.47 0.92
N PRO A 164 -7.92 -8.61 0.98
CA PRO A 164 -8.16 -9.34 2.23
C PRO A 164 -6.99 -10.26 2.64
N GLY A 165 -5.75 -9.99 2.24
CA GLY A 165 -4.63 -10.87 2.54
C GLY A 165 -3.25 -10.22 2.41
N LEU A 166 -2.26 -10.84 3.04
CA LEU A 166 -0.88 -10.37 3.03
C LEU A 166 -0.35 -10.32 1.60
N ILE A 167 0.12 -9.15 1.17
CA ILE A 167 0.73 -8.97 -0.14
C ILE A 167 2.07 -9.71 -0.17
N VAL A 168 2.28 -10.57 -1.17
CA VAL A 168 3.52 -11.33 -1.39
C VAL A 168 4.34 -10.70 -2.51
N GLU A 169 3.68 -10.27 -3.58
CA GLU A 169 4.29 -9.48 -4.65
C GLU A 169 3.38 -8.29 -4.99
N LEU A 170 3.99 -7.14 -5.21
CA LEU A 170 3.34 -5.91 -5.63
C LEU A 170 4.13 -5.29 -6.78
N LYS A 171 3.38 -4.89 -7.80
CA LYS A 171 3.81 -3.91 -8.79
C LYS A 171 2.84 -2.74 -8.75
N TYR A 172 3.33 -1.55 -8.43
CA TYR A 172 2.54 -0.33 -8.42
C TYR A 172 3.10 0.66 -9.44
N GLY A 173 2.23 1.13 -10.34
CA GLY A 173 2.66 1.93 -11.49
C GLY A 173 3.69 1.21 -12.35
N ASN A 174 4.67 1.97 -12.83
CA ASN A 174 5.76 1.47 -13.67
C ASN A 174 7.10 1.40 -12.93
N ASP A 175 7.14 1.89 -11.70
CA ASP A 175 8.36 2.25 -10.99
C ASP A 175 8.45 1.66 -9.60
N TYR A 176 7.38 1.10 -9.04
CA TYR A 176 7.42 0.56 -7.67
C TYR A 176 7.17 -0.95 -7.68
N THR A 177 8.11 -1.71 -7.14
CA THR A 177 7.93 -3.14 -6.86
C THR A 177 8.17 -3.43 -5.38
N ALA A 178 7.44 -4.39 -4.84
CA ALA A 178 7.73 -4.95 -3.53
C ALA A 178 7.54 -6.46 -3.56
N LYS A 179 8.47 -7.20 -2.95
CA LYS A 179 8.39 -8.64 -2.76
C LYS A 179 8.61 -9.00 -1.30
N LEU A 180 7.73 -9.80 -0.73
CA LEU A 180 7.82 -10.29 0.63
C LEU A 180 9.12 -11.10 0.82
N ILE A 181 9.88 -10.78 1.85
CA ILE A 181 11.08 -11.50 2.28
C ILE A 181 10.72 -12.45 3.42
N SER A 182 10.01 -11.93 4.42
CA SER A 182 9.65 -12.67 5.63
C SER A 182 8.41 -12.07 6.27
N TYR A 183 7.69 -12.89 7.03
CA TYR A 183 6.64 -12.43 7.91
C TYR A 183 6.61 -13.25 9.19
N GLU A 184 6.00 -12.69 10.22
CA GLU A 184 5.78 -13.35 11.51
C GLU A 184 4.41 -12.95 12.05
N ILE A 185 3.71 -13.93 12.61
CA ILE A 185 2.50 -13.71 13.40
C ILE A 185 2.92 -13.70 14.87
N THR A 186 2.73 -12.58 15.55
CA THR A 186 3.18 -12.38 16.93
C THR A 186 2.04 -11.87 17.80
N SER A 187 2.15 -12.06 19.12
CA SER A 187 1.25 -11.46 20.11
C SER A 187 1.75 -10.11 20.63
N GLU A 188 2.94 -9.67 20.22
CA GLU A 188 3.58 -8.48 20.77
C GLU A 188 4.19 -7.61 19.67
N ILE A 189 3.67 -6.38 19.54
CA ILE A 189 4.31 -5.27 18.81
C ILE A 189 4.26 -4.04 19.71
N SER A 190 5.35 -3.27 19.73
CA SER A 190 5.38 -2.00 20.47
C SER A 190 4.27 -1.07 19.95
N PRO A 191 3.36 -0.57 20.82
CA PRO A 191 2.34 0.40 20.42
C PRO A 191 2.91 1.66 19.78
N GLU A 192 4.16 2.02 20.08
CA GLU A 192 4.85 3.19 19.52
C GLU A 192 5.01 3.11 18.00
N VAL A 193 4.99 1.91 17.41
CA VAL A 193 5.00 1.71 15.95
C VAL A 193 3.75 2.35 15.32
N PHE A 194 2.60 2.30 16.00
CA PHE A 194 1.35 2.85 15.48
C PHE A 194 1.18 4.36 15.75
N GLU A 195 2.00 4.93 16.62
CA GLU A 195 1.96 6.35 17.01
C GLU A 195 3.35 7.01 16.87
N PRO A 196 3.91 7.07 15.65
CA PRO A 196 5.29 7.48 15.45
C PRO A 196 5.46 8.99 15.66
N LYS A 197 6.54 9.37 16.36
CA LYS A 197 6.85 10.77 16.69
C LYS A 197 7.08 11.66 15.46
N VAL A 198 7.33 11.09 14.29
CA VAL A 198 7.53 11.84 13.03
C VAL A 198 6.35 12.76 12.70
N PHE A 199 5.12 12.37 13.06
CA PHE A 199 3.92 13.19 12.82
C PHE A 199 3.78 14.37 13.79
N ASN A 200 4.56 14.40 14.87
CA ASN A 200 4.55 15.49 15.85
C ASN A 200 5.53 16.61 15.48
N GLN A 201 6.37 16.40 14.46
CA GLN A 201 7.33 17.40 13.99
C GLN A 201 6.62 18.52 13.23
N LYS A 202 7.13 19.76 13.35
CA LYS A 202 6.65 20.90 12.55
C LYS A 202 7.18 20.75 11.12
N ARG A 203 6.39 20.09 10.26
CA ARG A 203 6.64 19.93 8.82
C ARG A 203 5.49 20.56 8.01
N ILE A 204 5.70 20.74 6.71
CA ILE A 204 4.63 21.11 5.77
C ILE A 204 3.51 20.07 5.89
N LYS A 205 2.26 20.53 5.94
CA LYS A 205 1.08 19.67 6.04
C LYS A 205 0.30 19.70 4.73
N PHE A 206 0.06 18.52 4.18
CA PHE A 206 -0.85 18.32 3.06
C PHE A 206 -2.10 17.62 3.57
N ILE A 207 -3.28 18.11 3.21
CA ILE A 207 -4.56 17.53 3.62
C ILE A 207 -5.34 17.18 2.36
N GLY A 208 -5.89 15.99 2.31
CA GLY A 208 -6.72 15.53 1.20
C GLY A 208 -7.83 14.57 1.62
N HIS A 209 -8.62 14.16 0.65
CA HIS A 209 -9.73 13.23 0.86
C HIS A 209 -9.90 12.33 -0.38
N PHE A 210 -9.85 11.01 -0.18
CA PHE A 210 -10.08 10.01 -1.22
C PHE A 210 -11.56 9.62 -1.23
N LYS A 211 -12.26 10.00 -2.30
CA LYS A 211 -13.68 9.68 -2.50
C LYS A 211 -13.86 8.32 -3.20
N ASN A 212 -14.93 7.63 -2.86
CA ASN A 212 -15.46 6.53 -3.63
C ASN A 212 -16.30 7.10 -4.78
N ASP A 213 -15.71 7.19 -5.98
CA ASP A 213 -16.38 7.78 -7.14
C ASP A 213 -17.39 6.81 -7.79
N MET A 214 -18.42 6.38 -7.04
CA MET A 214 -19.60 5.70 -7.60
C MET A 214 -20.60 6.66 -8.26
N THR A 215 -20.34 7.98 -8.22
CA THR A 215 -21.27 9.02 -8.68
C THR A 215 -20.94 9.59 -10.05
N THR A 216 -19.86 9.18 -10.71
CA THR A 216 -19.68 9.50 -12.13
C THR A 216 -20.52 8.55 -12.96
N GLU A 217 -21.45 9.12 -13.74
CA GLU A 217 -22.31 8.39 -14.69
C GLU A 217 -21.50 7.30 -15.44
N PRO A 218 -22.07 6.11 -15.70
CA PRO A 218 -21.42 5.13 -16.56
C PRO A 218 -21.02 5.85 -17.85
N LEU A 219 -19.77 5.65 -18.26
CA LEU A 219 -19.22 6.24 -19.49
C LEU A 219 -20.24 6.08 -20.61
N LYS A 220 -20.86 7.19 -21.05
CA LYS A 220 -21.56 7.22 -22.33
C LYS A 220 -20.57 6.66 -23.34
N GLU A 221 -20.96 5.59 -24.04
CA GLU A 221 -20.13 4.94 -25.06
C GLU A 221 -19.37 6.02 -25.84
N LYS A 222 -18.04 5.98 -25.75
CA LYS A 222 -17.21 6.90 -26.52
C LYS A 222 -17.59 6.70 -27.98
N LYS A 223 -18.24 7.70 -28.58
CA LYS A 223 -18.39 7.79 -30.03
C LYS A 223 -17.01 7.55 -30.66
N PRO A 224 -16.91 6.74 -31.72
CA PRO A 224 -15.63 6.38 -32.31
C PRO A 224 -14.83 7.65 -32.60
N GLU A 225 -13.63 7.70 -32.02
CA GLU A 225 -12.74 8.84 -32.10
C GLU A 225 -12.40 9.06 -33.59
N LYS A 226 -12.73 10.24 -34.13
CA LYS A 226 -12.29 10.62 -35.47
C LYS A 226 -10.76 10.50 -35.48
N LYS A 227 -10.23 9.58 -36.30
CA LYS A 227 -8.78 9.43 -36.53
C LYS A 227 -8.18 10.82 -36.73
N ARG A 228 -7.29 11.22 -35.82
CA ARG A 228 -6.45 12.41 -36.01
C ARG A 228 -5.52 12.09 -37.18
N GLN A 229 -5.55 12.91 -38.23
CA GLN A 229 -4.57 12.83 -39.32
C GLN A 229 -3.17 12.99 -38.74
N SER A 230 -2.26 12.14 -39.20
CA SER A 230 -0.87 12.17 -38.80
C SER A 230 -0.17 13.40 -39.41
N TYR A 231 0.86 13.91 -38.74
CA TYR A 231 1.70 15.00 -39.26
C TYR A 231 2.34 14.66 -40.63
N SER A 232 2.50 13.36 -40.93
CA SER A 232 2.93 12.86 -42.25
C SER A 232 1.90 13.09 -43.36
N ASP A 233 0.61 13.18 -43.02
CA ASP A 233 -0.50 13.36 -43.96
C ASP A 233 -0.65 14.83 -44.38
N ILE A 234 -0.07 15.75 -43.60
CA ILE A 234 -0.11 17.21 -43.82
C ILE A 234 1.07 17.66 -44.69
N LEU A 235 2.21 16.96 -44.65
CA LEU A 235 3.45 17.36 -45.35
C LEU A 235 3.54 16.85 -46.81
N ASN A 236 2.58 16.04 -47.26
CA ASN A 236 2.53 15.51 -48.63
C ASN A 236 1.29 16.02 -49.41
N GLN A 237 0.76 17.19 -49.04
CA GLN A 237 -0.27 17.92 -49.81
C GLN A 237 0.27 19.23 -50.34
#